data_AF-A0A7X8TK44-F1
#
_entry.id   AF-A0A7X8TK44-F1
#
_cell.length_a   1.000
_cell.length_b   1.000
_cell.length_c   1.000
_cell.angle_alpha   90.00
_cell.angle_beta   90.00
_cell.angle_gamma   90.00
#
_symmetry.space_group_name_H-M   'P 1'
#
loop_
_entity.id
_entity.type
_entity.pdbx_description
1 polymer ?
#
loop_
_entity_poly.entity_id
_entity_poly.type
_entity_poly.pdbx_seq_one_letter_code
_entity_poly.pdbx_strand_id
1 'polypeptide(L)'
;MSEINHWIDSEDGRRRAVLEAEVPGTPEGVWAAIATGPGIEALFVPASVEEREGGKIVTHHGDYGDSEGTITAWEPPHRLE
;
A
#
# COMPACT_ATOMS: atom_id res chain seq x y z
N MET A 1 4.14 -5.86 20.09
CA MET A 1 3.80 -5.11 18.86
C MET A 1 5.01 -4.25 18.54
N SER A 2 5.48 -4.26 17.30
CA SER A 2 6.56 -3.36 16.88
C SER A 2 6.13 -1.91 17.08
N GLU A 3 7.07 -1.06 17.45
CA GLU A 3 6.85 0.38 17.48
C GLU A 3 6.64 0.89 16.05
N ILE A 4 5.64 1.75 15.85
CA ILE A 4 5.37 2.40 14.56
C ILE A 4 5.84 3.85 14.68
N ASN A 5 6.89 4.17 13.95
CA ASN A 5 7.36 5.54 13.80
C ASN A 5 6.43 6.28 12.84
N HIS A 6 6.03 7.50 13.19
CA HIS A 6 5.18 8.33 12.34
C HIS A 6 5.60 9.80 12.42
N TRP A 7 5.64 10.46 11.26
CA TRP A 7 5.96 11.89 11.17
C TRP A 7 5.34 12.51 9.93
N ILE A 8 5.36 13.84 9.88
CA ILE A 8 5.02 14.60 8.68
C ILE A 8 6.32 15.09 8.06
N ASP A 9 6.61 14.60 6.86
CA ASP A 9 7.67 15.14 6.01
C ASP A 9 7.11 16.33 5.22
N SER A 10 7.85 17.45 5.16
CA SER A 10 7.42 18.69 4.52
C SER A 10 8.54 19.24 3.66
N GLU A 11 8.38 19.14 2.34
CA GLU A 11 9.35 19.58 1.33
C GLU A 11 8.62 20.32 0.22
N ASP A 12 9.14 21.48 -0.21
CA ASP A 12 8.61 22.30 -1.31
C ASP A 12 7.08 22.56 -1.25
N GLY A 13 6.54 22.75 -0.04
CA GLY A 13 5.12 23.01 0.19
C GLY A 13 4.22 21.77 0.11
N ARG A 14 4.76 20.58 -0.18
CA ARG A 14 4.06 19.30 -0.06
C ARG A 14 4.23 18.75 1.35
N ARG A 15 3.18 18.12 1.87
CA ARG A 15 3.22 17.41 3.15
C ARG A 15 2.96 15.93 2.90
N ARG A 16 3.81 15.07 3.44
CA ARG A 16 3.70 13.61 3.36
C ARG A 16 3.52 13.07 4.77
N ALA A 17 2.48 12.29 4.98
CA ALA A 17 2.37 11.48 6.18
C ALA A 17 3.23 10.22 5.98
N VAL A 18 4.20 10.00 6.86
CA VAL A 18 5.10 8.85 6.79
C VAL A 18 4.85 7.96 7.99
N LEU A 19 4.72 6.66 7.73
CA LEU A 19 4.64 5.62 8.73
C LEU A 19 5.72 4.58 8.42
N GLU A 20 6.49 4.20 9.43
CA GLU A 20 7.56 3.21 9.31
C GLU A 20 7.46 2.20 10.46
N ALA A 21 7.57 0.91 10.13
CA ALA A 21 7.51 -0.16 11.11
C ALA A 21 8.38 -1.35 10.67
N GLU A 22 9.06 -1.97 11.61
CA GLU A 22 9.68 -3.28 11.40
C GLU A 22 8.63 -4.38 11.56
N VAL A 23 8.46 -5.20 10.52
CA VAL A 23 7.49 -6.30 10.52
C VAL A 23 8.18 -7.65 10.36
N PRO A 24 7.69 -8.71 11.04
CA PRO A 24 8.23 -10.05 10.86
C PRO A 24 7.81 -10.62 9.50
N GLY A 25 8.75 -11.25 8.80
CA GLY A 25 8.49 -11.91 7.52
C GLY A 25 9.64 -11.71 6.54
N THR A 26 9.57 -12.39 5.39
CA THR A 26 10.46 -12.08 4.27
C THR A 26 9.86 -10.93 3.46
N PRO A 27 10.67 -10.15 2.71
CA PRO A 27 10.17 -9.12 1.82
C PRO A 27 9.06 -9.63 0.88
N GLU A 28 9.17 -10.85 0.36
CA GLU A 28 8.18 -11.45 -0.53
C GLU A 28 6.85 -11.74 0.18
N GLY A 29 6.92 -12.21 1.44
CA GLY A 29 5.73 -12.45 2.25
C GLY A 29 5.01 -11.16 2.62
N VAL A 30 5.78 -10.12 2.98
CA VAL A 30 5.22 -8.79 3.26
C VAL A 30 4.62 -8.19 1.99
N TRP A 31 5.33 -8.28 0.86
CA TRP A 31 4.84 -7.82 -0.44
C TRP A 31 3.50 -8.46 -0.80
N ALA A 32 3.42 -9.80 -0.72
CA ALA A 32 2.19 -10.52 -1.00
C ALA A 32 1.03 -10.03 -0.12
N ALA A 33 1.30 -9.70 1.14
CA ALA A 33 0.30 -9.22 2.09
C ALA A 33 -0.17 -7.77 1.86
N ILE A 34 0.70 -6.87 1.37
CA ILE A 34 0.37 -5.43 1.31
C ILE A 34 0.17 -4.89 -0.11
N ALA A 35 0.67 -5.56 -1.14
CA ALA A 35 0.70 -5.03 -2.50
C ALA A 35 -0.29 -5.73 -3.46
N THR A 36 -0.84 -6.88 -3.08
CA THR A 36 -1.75 -7.67 -3.93
C THR A 36 -3.20 -7.53 -3.48
N GLY A 37 -4.15 -7.73 -4.41
CA GLY A 37 -5.59 -7.73 -4.08
C GLY A 37 -5.94 -8.71 -2.96
N PRO A 38 -5.58 -10.00 -3.07
CA PRO A 38 -5.82 -10.99 -2.01
C PRO A 38 -5.15 -10.64 -0.67
N GLY A 39 -3.94 -10.07 -0.70
CA GLY A 39 -3.22 -9.66 0.51
C GLY A 39 -3.92 -8.50 1.23
N ILE A 40 -4.24 -7.44 0.50
CA ILE A 40 -4.93 -6.26 1.03
C ILE A 40 -6.31 -6.65 1.56
N GLU A 41 -7.07 -7.47 0.83
CA GLU A 41 -8.38 -7.95 1.26
C GLU A 41 -8.31 -8.74 2.58
N ALA A 42 -7.26 -9.53 2.79
CA ALA A 42 -7.09 -10.29 4.02
C ALA A 42 -6.82 -9.42 5.27
N LEU A 43 -6.41 -8.16 5.10
CA LEU A 43 -5.96 -7.29 6.19
C LEU A 43 -6.68 -5.93 6.29
N PHE A 44 -7.46 -5.54 5.28
CA PHE A 44 -8.10 -4.22 5.23
C PHE A 44 -9.54 -4.26 4.68
N VAL A 45 -9.70 -4.08 3.38
CA VAL A 45 -11.00 -4.07 2.67
C VAL A 45 -10.84 -4.79 1.34
N PRO A 46 -11.93 -5.29 0.71
CA PRO A 46 -11.83 -5.90 -0.61
C PRO A 46 -11.10 -4.99 -1.59
N ALA A 47 -10.15 -5.55 -2.32
CA ALA A 47 -9.27 -4.78 -3.18
C ALA A 47 -8.96 -5.51 -4.50
N SER A 48 -8.91 -4.74 -5.58
CA SER A 48 -8.47 -5.18 -6.89
C SER A 48 -7.15 -4.48 -7.24
N VAL A 49 -6.14 -5.23 -7.66
CA VAL A 49 -4.82 -4.69 -8.04
C VAL A 49 -4.41 -5.24 -9.40
N GLU A 50 -4.17 -4.36 -10.37
CA GLU A 50 -3.46 -4.70 -11.60
C GLU A 50 -1.95 -4.58 -11.36
N GLU A 51 -1.31 -5.70 -11.02
CA GLU A 51 0.08 -5.82 -10.55
C GLU A 51 1.16 -5.45 -11.60
N ARG A 52 1.19 -4.19 -12.03
CA ARG A 52 2.14 -3.61 -12.99
C ARG A 52 2.15 -2.08 -12.91
N GLU A 53 3.24 -1.47 -13.36
CA GLU A 53 3.26 -0.02 -13.61
C GLU A 53 2.18 0.38 -14.63
N GLY A 54 1.50 1.50 -14.36
CA GLY A 54 0.30 1.94 -15.09
C GLY A 54 -0.94 1.09 -14.86
N GLY A 55 -0.90 0.14 -13.92
CA GLY A 55 -2.06 -0.62 -13.45
C GLY A 55 -2.92 0.18 -12.47
N LYS A 56 -4.15 -0.27 -12.25
CA LYS A 56 -5.08 0.32 -11.29
C LYS A 56 -5.05 -0.45 -9.96
N ILE A 57 -5.08 0.28 -8.85
CA ILE A 57 -5.42 -0.23 -7.51
C ILE A 57 -6.77 0.33 -7.09
N VAL A 58 -7.67 -0.52 -6.62
CA VAL A 58 -9.00 -0.13 -6.12
C VAL A 58 -9.24 -0.77 -4.77
N THR A 59 -9.63 0.04 -3.79
CA THR A 59 -10.16 -0.44 -2.50
C THR A 59 -11.66 -0.15 -2.46
N HIS A 60 -12.45 -1.19 -2.16
CA HIS A 60 -13.91 -1.15 -2.22
C HIS A 60 -14.50 -0.95 -0.82
N HIS A 61 -15.05 0.23 -0.53
CA HIS A 61 -15.60 0.57 0.80
C HIS A 61 -17.12 0.39 0.88
N GLY A 62 -17.69 -0.44 0.01
CA GLY A 62 -19.13 -0.72 -0.03
C GLY A 62 -19.95 0.52 -0.34
N ASP A 63 -20.91 0.85 0.53
CA ASP A 63 -21.81 2.02 0.36
C ASP A 63 -21.05 3.36 0.37
N TYR A 64 -19.81 3.40 0.84
CA TYR A 64 -18.95 4.59 0.80
C TYR A 64 -18.23 4.77 -0.54
N GLY A 65 -18.39 3.84 -1.48
CA GLY A 65 -17.81 3.88 -2.82
C GLY A 65 -16.40 3.29 -2.91
N ASP A 66 -15.78 3.51 -4.07
CA ASP A 66 -14.45 3.01 -4.39
C ASP A 66 -13.40 4.12 -4.23
N SER A 67 -12.24 3.77 -3.67
CA SER A 67 -11.04 4.60 -3.71
C SER A 67 -10.06 4.01 -4.70
N GLU A 68 -9.69 4.79 -5.69
CA GLU A 68 -8.90 4.36 -6.84
C GLU A 68 -7.53 5.05 -6.88
N GLY A 69 -6.50 4.32 -7.29
CA GLY A 69 -5.16 4.83 -7.55
C GLY A 69 -4.58 4.25 -8.84
N THR A 70 -3.65 4.97 -9.45
CA THR A 70 -2.82 4.46 -10.55
C THR A 70 -1.45 4.11 -10.01
N ILE A 71 -0.98 2.90 -10.27
CA ILE A 71 0.35 2.44 -9.89
C ILE A 71 1.37 3.14 -10.80
N THR A 72 2.23 3.92 -10.20
CA THR A 72 3.32 4.66 -10.85
C THR A 72 4.67 3.97 -10.72
N ALA A 73 4.81 3.01 -9.81
CA ALA A 73 5.95 2.09 -9.76
C ALA A 73 5.54 0.71 -9.24
N TRP A 74 6.06 -0.35 -9.86
CA TRP A 74 5.82 -1.74 -9.44
C TRP A 74 7.13 -2.54 -9.50
N GLU A 75 7.84 -2.61 -8.39
CA GLU A 75 9.14 -3.27 -8.25
C GLU A 75 9.10 -4.29 -7.09
N PRO A 76 8.44 -5.45 -7.26
CA PRO A 76 8.39 -6.47 -6.22
C PRO A 76 9.80 -7.00 -5.85
N PRO A 77 10.10 -7.26 -4.56
CA PRO A 77 9.29 -7.01 -3.36
C PRO A 77 9.65 -5.69 -2.66
N HIS A 78 10.16 -4.70 -3.40
CA HIS A 78 10.88 -3.55 -2.83
C HIS A 78 10.12 -2.24 -2.87
N ARG A 79 9.31 -1.98 -3.91
CA ARG A 79 8.64 -0.68 -4.08
C ARG A 79 7.31 -0.79 -4.84
N LEU A 80 6.28 -0.19 -4.24
CA LEU A 80 4.98 0.11 -4.84
C LEU A 80 4.73 1.61 -4.64
N GLU A 81 4.36 2.32 -5.70
CA GLU A 81 3.96 3.73 -5.67
C GLU A 81 2.71 3.97 -6.50
#